data_AF-A0A955FAC3-F1
#
_entry.id   AF-A0A955FAC3-F1
#
_cell.length_a   1.000
_cell.length_b   1.000
_cell.length_c   1.000
_cell.angle_alpha   90.00
_cell.angle_beta   90.00
_cell.angle_gamma   90.00
#
_symmetry.space_group_name_H-M   'P 1'
#
loop_
_entity.id
_entity.type
_entity.pdbx_description
1 polymer ?
#
loop_
_entity_poly.entity_id
_entity_poly.type
_entity_poly.pdbx_seq_one_letter_code
_entity_poly.pdbx_strand_id
1 'polypeptide(L)'
;MADKKKSDYGAGQITVLEGLEPVRKRPGMYIGGTGVEGLHHLVWEIVDNGIDEALAGYAKEVQVTLLADGGVKVYDDGRGIPTDIHPKTGKSTVETVLTVLHAGGKFGDGGYKVSGGLHGVGSSVVNALSEKLIVEVHRDGKLHHQEYQRGVPQGKLEVVGKTDKTGTEISFWADGTIFQTTEFNYDTILDRLRHAAYLTKGIRTTLIDEKS
;
A
#
# COMPACT_ATOMS: atom_id res chain seq x y z
N MET A 1 -19.83 51.96 -15.82
CA MET A 1 -18.46 51.45 -16.02
C MET A 1 -18.33 50.17 -15.22
N ALA A 2 -18.04 49.05 -15.86
CA ALA A 2 -17.92 47.77 -15.17
C ALA A 2 -16.51 47.64 -14.59
N ASP A 3 -16.42 47.54 -13.26
CA ASP A 3 -15.18 47.26 -12.54
C ASP A 3 -14.62 45.90 -12.98
N LYS A 4 -13.55 45.93 -13.77
CA LYS A 4 -12.69 44.77 -13.97
C LYS A 4 -11.95 44.53 -12.66
N LYS A 5 -12.47 43.62 -11.81
CA LYS A 5 -11.66 42.98 -10.76
C LYS A 5 -10.39 42.43 -11.43
N LYS A 6 -9.25 43.08 -11.19
CA LYS A 6 -7.94 42.52 -11.53
C LYS A 6 -7.85 41.17 -10.82
N SER A 7 -7.74 40.11 -11.59
CA SER A 7 -7.40 38.79 -11.07
C SER A 7 -5.99 38.92 -10.48
N ASP A 8 -5.91 38.95 -9.15
CA ASP A 8 -4.64 39.05 -8.40
C ASP A 8 -3.92 37.69 -8.37
N TYR A 9 -3.60 37.19 -9.57
CA TYR A 9 -2.84 35.97 -9.75
C TYR A 9 -1.35 36.27 -9.53
N GLY A 10 -0.88 35.98 -8.33
CA GLY A 10 0.51 36.11 -7.92
C GLY A 10 1.03 34.85 -7.23
N ALA A 11 2.27 34.89 -6.74
CA ALA A 11 2.94 33.73 -6.13
C ALA A 11 2.13 33.07 -5.00
N GLY A 12 1.39 33.84 -4.20
CA GLY A 12 0.55 33.31 -3.11
C GLY A 12 -0.65 32.47 -3.55
N GLN A 13 -1.01 32.47 -4.85
CA GLN A 13 -2.04 31.59 -5.41
C GLN A 13 -1.48 30.23 -5.85
N ILE A 14 -0.15 30.05 -5.82
CA ILE A 14 0.49 28.77 -6.11
C ILE A 14 0.45 27.90 -4.85
N THR A 15 -0.28 26.79 -4.93
CA THR A 15 -0.35 25.81 -3.83
C THR A 15 0.61 24.67 -4.10
N VAL A 16 1.48 24.37 -3.13
CA VAL A 16 2.30 23.17 -3.11
C VAL A 16 1.63 22.16 -2.20
N LEU A 17 1.38 20.96 -2.72
CA LEU A 17 0.84 19.84 -1.95
C LEU A 17 2.02 18.95 -1.53
N GLU A 18 2.13 18.67 -0.24
CA GLU A 18 3.27 17.94 0.33
C GLU A 18 2.89 16.50 0.72
N GLY A 19 3.90 15.63 0.81
CA GLY A 19 3.71 14.24 1.23
C GLY A 19 2.68 13.49 0.39
N LEU A 20 1.60 13.04 1.04
CA LEU A 20 0.53 12.25 0.43
C LEU A 20 -0.73 13.06 0.08
N GLU A 21 -0.74 14.37 0.36
CA GLU A 21 -1.86 15.25 -0.01
C GLU A 21 -2.20 15.23 -1.51
N PRO A 22 -1.23 15.21 -2.45
CA PRO A 22 -1.54 15.12 -3.87
C PRO A 22 -2.38 13.89 -4.24
N VAL A 23 -2.11 12.74 -3.60
CA VAL A 23 -2.82 11.48 -3.84
C VAL A 23 -4.28 11.61 -3.45
N ARG A 24 -4.55 12.12 -2.24
CA ARG A 24 -5.92 12.33 -1.76
C ARG A 24 -6.67 13.39 -2.56
N LYS A 25 -5.97 14.41 -3.06
CA LYS A 25 -6.58 15.49 -3.85
C LYS A 25 -6.89 15.06 -5.29
N ARG A 26 -6.12 14.12 -5.84
CA ARG A 26 -6.22 13.65 -7.23
C ARG A 26 -6.07 12.11 -7.33
N PRO A 27 -6.94 11.33 -6.66
CA PRO A 27 -6.79 9.86 -6.59
C PRO A 27 -6.82 9.19 -7.97
N GLY A 28 -7.61 9.70 -8.91
CA GLY A 28 -7.70 9.16 -10.26
C GLY A 28 -6.38 9.14 -11.04
N MET A 29 -5.42 10.03 -10.69
CA MET A 29 -4.08 10.02 -11.29
C MET A 29 -3.23 8.82 -10.86
N TYR A 30 -3.53 8.25 -9.68
CA TYR A 30 -2.75 7.18 -9.07
C TYR A 30 -3.40 5.81 -9.22
N ILE A 31 -4.74 5.73 -9.10
CA ILE A 31 -5.49 4.47 -9.09
C ILE A 31 -6.55 4.37 -10.21
N GLY A 32 -6.53 5.29 -11.17
CA GLY A 32 -7.43 5.26 -12.34
C GLY A 32 -8.88 5.68 -12.09
N GLY A 33 -9.27 5.93 -10.84
CA GLY A 33 -10.60 6.46 -10.48
C GLY A 33 -10.94 6.23 -9.01
N THR A 34 -12.13 6.64 -8.57
CA THR A 34 -12.66 6.37 -7.21
C THR A 34 -13.92 5.49 -7.21
N GLY A 35 -14.20 4.86 -8.36
CA GLY A 35 -15.20 3.81 -8.50
C GLY A 35 -14.66 2.44 -8.07
N VAL A 36 -15.38 1.38 -8.44
CA VAL A 36 -15.09 0.00 -8.04
C VAL A 36 -13.71 -0.46 -8.52
N GLU A 37 -13.30 -0.07 -9.73
CA GLU A 37 -12.01 -0.45 -10.30
C GLU A 37 -10.85 0.15 -9.49
N GLY A 38 -10.97 1.42 -9.08
CA GLY A 38 -9.97 2.10 -8.26
C GLY A 38 -9.90 1.54 -6.84
N LEU A 39 -11.04 1.15 -6.27
CA LEU A 39 -11.10 0.50 -4.96
C LEU A 39 -10.32 -0.82 -4.97
N HIS A 40 -10.58 -1.69 -5.95
CA HIS A 40 -9.88 -2.96 -6.08
C HIS A 40 -8.40 -2.76 -6.44
N HIS A 41 -8.06 -1.66 -7.11
CA HIS A 41 -6.66 -1.28 -7.35
C HIS A 41 -5.83 -1.19 -6.08
N LEU A 42 -6.44 -0.78 -4.95
CA LEU A 42 -5.75 -0.78 -3.66
C LEU A 42 -5.29 -2.18 -3.26
N VAL A 43 -6.12 -3.20 -3.51
CA VAL A 43 -5.77 -4.61 -3.22
C VAL A 43 -4.64 -5.05 -4.13
N TRP A 44 -4.68 -4.69 -5.42
CA TRP A 44 -3.64 -5.06 -6.39
C TRP A 44 -2.27 -4.53 -6.00
N GLU A 45 -2.19 -3.27 -5.56
CA GLU A 45 -0.92 -2.66 -5.17
C GLU A 45 -0.24 -3.41 -4.00
N ILE A 46 -1.01 -3.96 -3.08
CA ILE A 46 -0.45 -4.72 -1.96
C ILE A 46 -0.16 -6.18 -2.37
N VAL A 47 -1.08 -6.84 -3.09
CA VAL A 47 -0.89 -8.21 -3.59
C VAL A 47 0.34 -8.29 -4.51
N ASP A 48 0.49 -7.36 -5.45
CA ASP A 48 1.57 -7.36 -6.42
C ASP A 48 2.95 -7.19 -5.73
N ASN A 49 3.01 -6.54 -4.56
CA ASN A 49 4.23 -6.50 -3.76
C ASN A 49 4.62 -7.87 -3.20
N GLY A 50 3.65 -8.67 -2.74
CA GLY A 50 3.89 -10.05 -2.33
C GLY A 50 4.26 -10.96 -3.51
N ILE A 51 3.64 -10.76 -4.67
CA ILE A 51 4.01 -11.47 -5.91
C ILE A 51 5.44 -11.12 -6.34
N ASP A 52 5.87 -9.87 -6.19
CA ASP A 52 7.26 -9.48 -6.47
C ASP A 52 8.27 -10.18 -5.54
N GLU A 53 7.93 -10.43 -4.27
CA GLU A 53 8.73 -11.28 -3.38
C GLU A 53 8.78 -12.73 -3.88
N ALA A 54 7.69 -13.26 -4.42
CA ALA A 54 7.64 -14.60 -4.99
C ALA A 54 8.47 -14.71 -6.27
N LEU A 55 8.40 -13.72 -7.16
CA LEU A 55 9.23 -13.64 -8.37
C LEU A 55 10.72 -13.51 -8.06
N ALA A 56 11.06 -12.88 -6.93
CA ALA A 56 12.43 -12.82 -6.41
C ALA A 56 12.85 -14.10 -5.68
N GLY A 57 11.95 -15.07 -5.49
CA GLY A 57 12.22 -16.39 -4.89
C GLY A 57 12.14 -16.43 -3.36
N TYR A 58 11.53 -15.43 -2.74
CA TYR A 58 11.46 -15.31 -1.28
C TYR A 58 10.09 -15.65 -0.69
N ALA A 59 9.00 -15.40 -1.42
CA ALA A 59 7.65 -15.76 -0.98
C ALA A 59 7.13 -17.03 -1.67
N LYS A 60 6.33 -17.81 -0.95
CA LYS A 60 5.59 -18.98 -1.42
C LYS A 60 4.09 -18.86 -1.18
N GLU A 61 3.65 -17.91 -0.37
CA GLU A 61 2.25 -17.65 -0.09
C GLU A 61 1.92 -16.16 -0.13
N VAL A 62 0.82 -15.81 -0.79
CA VAL A 62 0.14 -14.52 -0.66
C VAL A 62 -1.30 -14.78 -0.29
N GLN A 63 -1.74 -14.24 0.85
CA GLN A 63 -3.10 -14.39 1.34
C GLN A 63 -3.79 -13.02 1.37
N VAL A 64 -5.01 -12.96 0.83
CA VAL A 64 -5.93 -11.84 1.01
C VAL A 64 -7.05 -12.29 1.94
N THR A 65 -7.40 -11.46 2.92
CA THR A 65 -8.53 -11.66 3.83
C THR A 65 -9.43 -10.44 3.76
N LEU A 66 -10.70 -10.65 3.39
CA LEU A 66 -11.76 -9.65 3.55
C LEU A 66 -12.22 -9.70 5.00
N LEU A 67 -11.95 -8.63 5.74
CA LEU A 67 -12.24 -8.54 7.16
C LEU A 67 -13.74 -8.31 7.40
N ALA A 68 -14.24 -8.82 8.51
CA ALA A 68 -15.65 -8.69 8.87
C ALA A 68 -16.13 -7.23 9.00
N ASP A 69 -15.23 -6.31 9.32
CA ASP A 69 -15.51 -4.86 9.47
C ASP A 69 -15.35 -4.07 8.14
N GLY A 70 -15.08 -4.74 7.02
CA GLY A 70 -14.95 -4.12 5.70
C GLY A 70 -13.52 -3.76 5.29
N GLY A 71 -12.53 -4.03 6.14
CA GLY A 71 -11.12 -3.89 5.76
C GLY A 71 -10.63 -5.03 4.86
N VAL A 72 -9.45 -4.83 4.28
CA VAL A 72 -8.72 -5.86 3.54
C VAL A 72 -7.37 -6.04 4.19
N LYS A 73 -7.00 -7.29 4.45
CA LYS A 73 -5.70 -7.70 4.94
C LYS A 73 -4.99 -8.50 3.87
N VAL A 74 -3.74 -8.14 3.58
CA VAL A 74 -2.88 -8.89 2.66
C VAL A 74 -1.61 -9.29 3.39
N TYR A 75 -1.30 -10.58 3.35
CA TYR A 75 -0.12 -11.19 3.93
C TYR A 75 0.75 -11.82 2.84
N ASP A 76 2.06 -11.66 2.93
CA ASP A 76 3.06 -12.44 2.21
C ASP A 76 4.10 -13.03 3.18
N ASP A 77 4.64 -14.20 2.83
CA ASP A 77 5.72 -14.87 3.58
C ASP A 77 7.13 -14.53 3.05
N GLY A 78 7.27 -13.38 2.38
CA GLY A 78 8.54 -12.91 1.82
C GLY A 78 9.54 -12.47 2.88
N ARG A 79 10.51 -11.63 2.48
CA ARG A 79 11.59 -11.16 3.37
C ARG A 79 11.11 -10.22 4.48
N GLY A 80 9.92 -9.64 4.35
CA GLY A 80 9.47 -8.50 5.15
C GLY A 80 10.13 -7.19 4.72
N ILE A 81 9.36 -6.09 4.73
CA ILE A 81 9.90 -4.74 4.45
C ILE A 81 11.08 -4.44 5.41
N PRO A 82 12.18 -3.81 4.95
CA PRO A 82 13.25 -3.42 5.86
C PRO A 82 12.74 -2.50 6.98
N THR A 83 13.22 -2.73 8.19
CA THR A 83 12.75 -2.03 9.40
C THR A 83 13.73 -0.97 9.90
N ASP A 84 14.96 -0.99 9.39
CA ASP A 84 16.02 -0.05 9.75
C ASP A 84 15.67 1.40 9.38
N ILE A 85 16.34 2.34 10.03
CA ILE A 85 16.23 3.76 9.71
C ILE A 85 16.78 4.02 8.32
N HIS A 86 15.95 4.58 7.45
CA HIS A 86 16.33 4.93 6.09
C HIS A 86 17.21 6.21 6.10
N PRO A 87 18.41 6.17 5.49
CA PRO A 87 19.45 7.18 5.69
C PRO A 87 19.07 8.59 5.21
N LYS A 88 18.19 8.71 4.21
CA LYS A 88 17.78 10.03 3.66
C LYS A 88 16.58 10.62 4.39
N THR A 89 15.67 9.79 4.89
CA THR A 89 14.40 10.27 5.48
C THR A 89 14.47 10.35 7.00
N GLY A 90 15.40 9.64 7.64
CA GLY A 90 15.53 9.57 9.10
C GLY A 90 14.37 8.83 9.79
N LYS A 91 13.50 8.20 9.01
CA LYS A 91 12.35 7.40 9.45
C LYS A 91 12.68 5.91 9.34
N SER A 92 11.88 5.03 9.94
CA SER A 92 11.96 3.60 9.59
C SER A 92 11.73 3.43 8.08
N THR A 93 12.32 2.39 7.49
CA THR A 93 12.14 2.14 6.06
C THR A 93 10.68 1.76 5.77
N VAL A 94 10.00 1.07 6.69
CA VAL A 94 8.53 0.86 6.67
C VAL A 94 7.76 2.19 6.54
N GLU A 95 8.03 3.17 7.40
CA GLU A 95 7.36 4.46 7.32
C GLU A 95 7.73 5.21 6.04
N THR A 96 8.97 5.07 5.58
CA THR A 96 9.43 5.70 4.34
C THR A 96 8.60 5.21 3.14
N VAL A 97 8.46 3.90 2.95
CA VAL A 97 7.72 3.35 1.80
C VAL A 97 6.21 3.59 1.89
N LEU A 98 5.66 3.79 3.09
CA LEU A 98 4.24 4.09 3.30
C LEU A 98 3.91 5.59 3.29
N THR A 99 4.88 6.49 3.42
CA THR A 99 4.61 7.94 3.54
C THR A 99 5.30 8.81 2.49
N VAL A 100 6.21 8.25 1.69
CA VAL A 100 6.95 8.99 0.66
C VAL A 100 6.64 8.40 -0.72
N LEU A 101 6.16 9.25 -1.63
CA LEU A 101 6.00 8.88 -3.03
C LEU A 101 7.37 8.67 -3.68
N HIS A 102 7.46 7.71 -4.61
CA HIS A 102 8.68 7.33 -5.31
C HIS A 102 9.79 6.82 -4.37
N ALA A 103 9.40 6.11 -3.32
CA ALA A 103 10.31 5.43 -2.41
C ALA A 103 10.12 3.91 -2.50
N GLY A 104 11.18 3.18 -2.88
CA GLY A 104 11.12 1.72 -3.04
C GLY A 104 12.43 1.11 -3.53
N GLY A 105 12.55 -0.22 -3.42
CA GLY A 105 13.74 -0.98 -3.83
C GLY A 105 13.73 -1.48 -5.28
N LYS A 106 12.75 -1.06 -6.08
CA LYS A 106 12.46 -1.60 -7.43
C LYS A 106 12.90 -0.69 -8.59
N PHE A 107 13.87 0.19 -8.35
CA PHE A 107 14.36 1.17 -9.35
C PHE A 107 15.56 0.70 -10.20
N GLY A 108 16.02 -0.56 -10.05
CA GLY A 108 17.08 -1.15 -10.88
C GLY A 108 18.37 -1.56 -10.15
N ASP A 109 18.57 -1.11 -8.90
CA ASP A 109 19.83 -1.28 -8.15
C ASP A 109 19.90 -2.54 -7.27
N GLY A 110 19.13 -3.59 -7.57
CA GLY A 110 19.38 -4.95 -7.03
C GLY A 110 18.44 -5.48 -5.94
N GLY A 111 17.38 -4.76 -5.55
CA GLY A 111 16.38 -5.30 -4.61
C GLY A 111 15.51 -6.42 -5.20
N TYR A 112 15.23 -6.33 -6.51
CA TYR A 112 14.44 -7.27 -7.31
C TYR A 112 15.04 -7.38 -8.71
N LYS A 113 15.27 -8.60 -9.20
CA LYS A 113 15.79 -8.83 -10.56
C LYS A 113 14.70 -8.63 -11.63
N VAL A 114 13.46 -8.95 -11.28
CA VAL A 114 12.24 -8.75 -12.07
C VAL A 114 11.14 -8.38 -11.07
N SER A 115 10.37 -7.33 -11.35
CA SER A 115 9.20 -6.93 -10.56
C SER A 115 8.16 -6.24 -11.43
N GLY A 116 6.88 -6.39 -11.08
CA GLY A 116 5.77 -5.63 -11.67
C GLY A 116 5.70 -4.20 -11.16
N GLY A 117 6.02 -3.98 -9.87
CA GLY A 117 6.10 -2.65 -9.29
C GLY A 117 7.39 -1.92 -9.71
N LEU A 118 7.26 -0.70 -10.25
CA LEU A 118 8.41 0.08 -10.74
C LEU A 118 8.41 1.55 -10.29
N HIS A 119 7.26 2.08 -9.85
CA HIS A 119 7.11 3.52 -9.60
C HIS A 119 7.42 3.94 -8.16
N GLY A 120 7.40 2.99 -7.20
CA GLY A 120 7.60 3.26 -5.77
C GLY A 120 6.49 4.10 -5.13
N VAL A 121 5.24 3.93 -5.59
CA VAL A 121 4.08 4.70 -5.07
C VAL A 121 2.95 3.82 -4.54
N GLY A 122 2.90 2.53 -4.85
CA GLY A 122 1.75 1.66 -4.58
C GLY A 122 1.29 1.68 -3.12
N SER A 123 2.16 1.22 -2.20
CA SER A 123 1.82 1.14 -0.78
C SER A 123 1.53 2.51 -0.15
N SER A 124 2.23 3.56 -0.57
CA SER A 124 1.98 4.92 -0.08
C SER A 124 0.67 5.51 -0.61
N VAL A 125 0.25 5.15 -1.82
CA VAL A 125 -1.07 5.48 -2.37
C VAL A 125 -2.17 4.75 -1.60
N VAL A 126 -2.01 3.45 -1.33
CA VAL A 126 -2.96 2.69 -0.49
C VAL A 126 -3.09 3.33 0.89
N ASN A 127 -1.97 3.68 1.53
CA ASN A 127 -1.97 4.37 2.82
C ASN A 127 -2.69 5.73 2.76
N ALA A 128 -2.42 6.52 1.73
CA ALA A 128 -3.05 7.84 1.54
C ALA A 128 -4.57 7.75 1.38
N LEU A 129 -5.05 6.73 0.67
CA LEU A 129 -6.46 6.55 0.31
C LEU A 129 -7.25 5.68 1.29
N SER A 130 -6.62 5.25 2.38
CA SER A 130 -7.26 4.50 3.46
C SER A 130 -7.60 5.41 4.63
N GLU A 131 -8.74 5.19 5.29
CA GLU A 131 -9.02 5.86 6.57
C GLU A 131 -8.09 5.35 7.68
N LYS A 132 -7.76 4.06 7.63
CA LYS A 132 -6.85 3.37 8.54
C LYS A 132 -5.98 2.40 7.75
N LEU A 133 -4.69 2.33 8.09
CA LEU A 133 -3.79 1.27 7.63
C LEU A 133 -2.94 0.79 8.81
N ILE A 134 -2.79 -0.52 8.92
CA ILE A 134 -1.91 -1.19 9.88
C ILE A 134 -0.89 -1.99 9.07
N VAL A 135 0.37 -1.89 9.45
CA VAL A 135 1.45 -2.74 8.90
C VAL A 135 2.08 -3.53 10.03
N GLU A 136 2.16 -4.84 9.83
CA GLU A 136 2.95 -5.75 10.64
C GLU A 136 4.07 -6.36 9.80
N VAL A 137 5.29 -6.36 10.34
CA VAL A 137 6.46 -6.91 9.63
C VAL A 137 7.15 -7.95 10.51
N HIS A 138 7.25 -9.16 9.99
CA HIS A 138 8.02 -10.23 10.59
C HIS A 138 9.43 -10.22 9.97
N ARG A 139 10.43 -9.80 10.74
CA ARG A 139 11.81 -9.71 10.25
C ARG A 139 12.82 -9.78 11.40
N ASP A 140 13.97 -10.42 11.18
CA ASP A 140 15.08 -10.49 12.13
C ASP A 140 14.67 -10.96 13.55
N GLY A 141 13.74 -11.94 13.61
CA GLY A 141 13.24 -12.52 14.85
C GLY A 141 12.21 -11.66 15.60
N LYS A 142 11.77 -10.54 15.02
CA LYS A 142 10.91 -9.53 15.64
C LYS A 142 9.64 -9.31 14.84
N LEU A 143 8.54 -9.09 15.56
CA LEU A 143 7.29 -8.58 15.01
C LEU A 143 7.25 -7.08 15.21
N HIS A 144 7.24 -6.34 14.11
CA HIS A 144 7.15 -4.89 14.09
C HIS A 144 5.73 -4.45 13.74
N HIS A 145 5.26 -3.35 14.33
CA HIS A 145 3.91 -2.82 14.13
C HIS A 145 3.93 -1.30 13.94
N GLN A 146 3.14 -0.79 13.01
CA GLN A 146 2.87 0.65 12.88
C GLN A 146 1.46 0.89 12.32
N GLU A 147 0.81 1.95 12.79
CA GLU A 147 -0.52 2.35 12.35
C GLU A 147 -0.52 3.72 11.68
N TYR A 148 -1.46 3.91 10.77
CA TYR A 148 -1.67 5.13 10.02
C TYR A 148 -3.15 5.49 9.97
N GLN A 149 -3.43 6.80 9.94
CA GLN A 149 -4.75 7.34 9.61
C GLN A 149 -4.59 8.28 8.43
N ARG A 150 -5.25 7.98 7.30
CA ARG A 150 -5.20 8.81 6.08
C ARG A 150 -3.78 9.18 5.64
N GLY A 151 -2.86 8.21 5.69
CA GLY A 151 -1.46 8.39 5.32
C GLY A 151 -0.55 8.94 6.42
N VAL A 152 -1.09 9.34 7.57
CA VAL A 152 -0.32 9.94 8.67
C VAL A 152 0.03 8.87 9.71
N PRO A 153 1.31 8.67 10.06
CA PRO A 153 1.70 7.71 11.10
C PRO A 153 1.15 8.11 12.46
N GLN A 154 0.60 7.15 13.21
CA GLN A 154 0.06 7.35 14.56
C GLN A 154 1.11 7.15 15.67
N GLY A 155 2.32 6.74 15.28
CA GLY A 155 3.43 6.47 16.17
C GLY A 155 4.65 6.07 15.36
N LYS A 156 5.75 5.78 16.06
CA LYS A 156 6.95 5.19 15.44
C LYS A 156 6.71 3.70 15.17
N LEU A 157 7.53 3.09 14.33
CA LEU A 157 7.56 1.63 14.19
C LEU A 157 8.02 0.99 15.50
N GLU A 158 7.19 0.13 16.09
CA GLU A 158 7.45 -0.50 17.37
C GLU A 158 7.70 -2.00 17.21
N VAL A 159 8.48 -2.59 18.12
CA VAL A 159 8.61 -4.05 18.23
C VAL A 159 7.59 -4.53 19.24
N VAL A 160 6.57 -5.24 18.78
CA VAL A 160 5.44 -5.70 19.60
C VAL A 160 5.54 -7.18 19.99
N GLY A 161 6.52 -7.90 19.42
CA GLY A 161 6.72 -9.31 19.75
C GLY A 161 7.97 -9.93 19.13
N LYS A 162 8.12 -11.23 19.37
CA LYS A 162 9.11 -12.09 18.71
C LYS A 162 8.41 -12.99 17.70
N THR A 163 9.12 -13.38 16.66
CA THR A 163 8.61 -14.26 15.61
C THR A 163 9.73 -15.14 15.07
N ASP A 164 9.39 -16.35 14.64
CA ASP A 164 10.25 -17.26 13.87
C ASP A 164 9.96 -17.19 12.36
N LYS A 165 8.91 -16.47 11.96
CA LYS A 165 8.50 -16.21 10.58
C LYS A 165 9.19 -15.00 9.97
N THR A 166 9.11 -14.89 8.64
CA THR A 166 9.31 -13.66 7.87
C THR A 166 8.05 -13.30 7.10
N GLY A 167 7.94 -12.04 6.70
CA GLY A 167 6.82 -11.58 5.87
C GLY A 167 6.33 -10.18 6.20
N THR A 168 5.37 -9.73 5.42
CA THR A 168 4.67 -8.47 5.61
C THR A 168 3.17 -8.72 5.66
N GLU A 169 2.48 -8.10 6.60
CA GLU A 169 1.03 -8.00 6.62
C GLU A 169 0.64 -6.52 6.55
N ILE A 170 -0.26 -6.18 5.62
CA ILE A 170 -0.86 -4.85 5.53
C ILE A 170 -2.38 -5.02 5.60
N SER A 171 -2.98 -4.42 6.62
CA SER A 171 -4.44 -4.30 6.77
C SER A 171 -4.87 -2.87 6.50
N PHE A 172 -5.85 -2.64 5.65
CA PHE A 172 -6.32 -1.30 5.30
C PHE A 172 -7.83 -1.21 5.14
N TRP A 173 -8.38 -0.03 5.42
CA TRP A 173 -9.79 0.31 5.29
C TRP A 173 -9.92 1.49 4.34
N ALA A 174 -10.57 1.31 3.19
CA ALA A 174 -10.71 2.36 2.19
C ALA A 174 -11.48 3.57 2.74
N ASP A 175 -11.02 4.78 2.44
CA ASP A 175 -11.64 6.01 2.95
C ASP A 175 -12.97 6.29 2.23
N GLY A 176 -14.10 6.09 2.93
CA GLY A 176 -15.44 6.34 2.39
C GLY A 176 -15.72 7.81 2.03
N THR A 177 -14.83 8.75 2.39
CA THR A 177 -14.91 10.15 1.90
C THR A 177 -14.29 10.35 0.51
N ILE A 178 -13.55 9.35 0.01
CA ILE A 178 -12.88 9.37 -1.30
C ILE A 178 -13.60 8.45 -2.29
N PHE A 179 -13.91 7.23 -1.85
CA PHE A 179 -14.49 6.21 -2.72
C PHE A 179 -16.02 6.28 -2.77
N GLN A 180 -16.58 5.92 -3.91
CA GLN A 180 -18.04 5.83 -4.10
C GLN A 180 -18.66 4.65 -3.33
N THR A 181 -17.86 3.62 -3.08
CA THR A 181 -18.18 2.47 -2.24
C THR A 181 -16.90 1.98 -1.58
N THR A 182 -17.02 1.32 -0.42
CA THR A 182 -15.92 0.63 0.27
C THR A 182 -16.16 -0.87 0.33
N GLU A 183 -17.13 -1.39 -0.44
CA GLU A 183 -17.43 -2.81 -0.51
C GLU A 183 -16.57 -3.49 -1.59
N PHE A 184 -15.72 -4.42 -1.16
CA PHE A 184 -14.89 -5.23 -2.04
C PHE A 184 -15.68 -6.42 -2.59
N ASN A 185 -15.46 -6.75 -3.86
CA ASN A 185 -16.09 -7.86 -4.54
C ASN A 185 -15.19 -9.11 -4.49
N TYR A 186 -15.70 -10.16 -3.84
CA TYR A 186 -14.97 -11.41 -3.65
C TYR A 186 -14.50 -12.05 -4.97
N ASP A 187 -15.40 -12.19 -5.95
CA ASP A 187 -15.08 -12.87 -7.22
C ASP A 187 -14.02 -12.11 -8.02
N THR A 188 -14.06 -10.77 -8.00
CA THR A 188 -13.06 -9.91 -8.64
C THR A 188 -11.66 -10.15 -8.06
N ILE A 189 -11.56 -10.25 -6.73
CA ILE A 189 -10.30 -10.52 -6.04
C ILE A 189 -9.84 -11.96 -6.29
N LEU A 190 -10.77 -12.92 -6.23
CA LEU A 190 -10.50 -14.32 -6.50
C LEU A 190 -9.89 -14.52 -7.89
N ASP A 191 -10.48 -13.91 -8.92
CA ASP A 191 -10.01 -14.05 -10.30
C ASP A 191 -8.64 -13.38 -10.50
N ARG A 192 -8.38 -12.24 -9.85
CA ARG A 192 -7.03 -11.64 -9.86
C ARG A 192 -6.00 -12.57 -9.20
N LEU A 193 -6.32 -13.14 -8.05
CA LEU A 193 -5.43 -14.06 -7.33
C LEU A 193 -5.17 -15.35 -8.11
N ARG A 194 -6.17 -15.85 -8.84
CA ARG A 194 -6.00 -16.96 -9.78
C ARG A 194 -5.04 -16.59 -10.91
N HIS A 195 -5.21 -15.42 -11.52
CA HIS A 195 -4.29 -14.95 -12.56
C HIS A 195 -2.84 -14.84 -12.05
N ALA A 196 -2.65 -14.29 -10.85
CA ALA A 196 -1.32 -14.23 -10.23
C ALA A 196 -0.71 -15.61 -10.02
N ALA A 197 -1.50 -16.58 -9.54
CA ALA A 197 -1.08 -17.97 -9.35
C ALA A 197 -0.74 -18.69 -10.67
N TYR A 198 -1.49 -18.43 -11.75
CA TYR A 198 -1.18 -19.01 -13.06
C TYR A 198 0.14 -18.50 -13.65
N LEU A 199 0.45 -17.22 -13.42
CA LEU A 199 1.63 -16.56 -14.01
C LEU A 199 2.89 -16.72 -13.17
N THR A 200 2.75 -16.98 -11.87
CA THR A 200 3.88 -17.03 -10.93
C THR A 200 4.07 -18.45 -10.43
N LYS A 201 5.04 -19.16 -11.00
CA LYS A 201 5.27 -20.58 -10.70
C LYS A 201 5.54 -20.80 -9.21
N GLY A 202 4.75 -21.66 -8.58
CA GLY A 202 4.99 -22.16 -7.22
C GLY A 202 4.44 -21.27 -6.10
N ILE A 203 3.76 -20.16 -6.43
CA ILE A 203 3.05 -19.34 -5.45
C ILE A 203 1.72 -20.01 -5.08
N ARG A 204 1.38 -19.99 -3.80
CA ARG A 204 0.03 -20.22 -3.32
C ARG A 204 -0.65 -18.88 -3.11
N THR A 205 -1.81 -18.68 -3.74
CA THR A 205 -2.69 -17.55 -3.41
C THR A 205 -3.91 -18.05 -2.65
N THR A 206 -4.28 -17.34 -1.59
CA THR A 206 -5.42 -17.68 -0.73
C THR A 206 -6.33 -16.46 -0.61
N LEU A 207 -7.65 -16.66 -0.77
CA LEU A 207 -8.66 -15.64 -0.45
C LEU A 207 -9.53 -16.17 0.68
N ILE A 208 -9.68 -15.37 1.74
CA ILE A 208 -10.53 -15.65 2.89
C ILE A 208 -11.56 -14.53 3.00
N ASP A 209 -12.80 -14.87 3.29
CA ASP A 209 -13.84 -13.91 3.65
C ASP A 209 -14.35 -14.24 5.05
N GLU A 210 -14.16 -13.30 5.99
CA GLU A 210 -14.58 -13.48 7.40
C GLU A 210 -16.09 -13.30 7.60
N LYS A 211 -16.82 -12.80 6.60
CA LYS A 211 -18.29 -12.64 6.66
C LYS A 211 -19.06 -13.90 6.26
N SER A 212 -18.36 -14.89 5.68
CA SER A 212 -18.93 -16.08 5.06
C SER A 212 -18.95 -17.31 5.96
#